data_AF-A0A540NI74-F1
#
_entry.id   AF-A0A540NI74-F1
#
_cell.length_a   1.000
_cell.length_b   1.000
_cell.length_c   1.000
_cell.angle_alpha   90.00
_cell.angle_beta   90.00
_cell.angle_gamma   90.00
#
_symmetry.space_group_name_H-M   'P 1'
#
loop_
_entity.id
_entity.type
_entity.pdbx_description
1 polymer ?
#
loop_
_entity_poly.entity_id
_entity_poly.type
_entity_poly.pdbx_seq_one_letter_code
_entity_poly.pdbx_strand_id
1 'polypeptide(L)'
;MSWWWAGVASAATKKLEGVDASSSRGHQSVALVVGVTGIVGNSLSEILPLPDTPGGPWKVYGVARRPRPNWNVDHPVDYIQCDVSDAEDTKIKLSQLTDVTHIFYVTWASRATEVENCQANGAMFRNVLRAIIPVAPNLCHVSLQTGAKNYIGPFESIGKIKAHDPPFTKDLPRLDFGFEEYGFDEEESGRLRLVEMMEGKVGVWEEIMRENELQPTKLEEVAVWWFADLVLGGEAVLDSMNKRKEHGFLGFRNSKKSFISWIKKMTAYKIVP
;
A
#
# COMPACT_ATOMS: atom_id res chain seq x y z
N MET A 1 0.80 -6.81 25.90
CA MET A 1 0.37 -5.70 25.03
C MET A 1 0.22 -6.25 23.62
N SER A 2 -0.83 -5.90 22.88
CA SER A 2 -1.09 -6.55 21.59
C SER A 2 -0.08 -6.14 20.51
N TRP A 3 0.39 -7.10 19.70
CA TRP A 3 1.39 -6.96 18.62
C TRP A 3 1.10 -5.81 17.67
N TRP A 4 -0.17 -5.53 17.39
CA TRP A 4 -0.55 -4.43 16.52
C TRP A 4 -0.26 -3.05 17.09
N TRP A 5 0.20 -2.86 18.34
CA TRP A 5 0.56 -1.54 18.87
C TRP A 5 2.02 -1.14 18.60
N ALA A 6 2.94 -2.09 18.45
CA ALA A 6 4.38 -1.80 18.42
C ALA A 6 4.88 -1.28 17.05
N GLY A 7 4.22 -1.66 15.95
CA GLY A 7 4.76 -1.57 14.60
C GLY A 7 4.78 -0.21 13.87
N VAL A 8 4.35 0.91 14.48
CA VAL A 8 4.36 2.22 13.78
C VAL A 8 5.06 3.33 14.59
N ALA A 9 5.17 3.19 15.91
CA ALA A 9 5.79 4.18 16.79
C ALA A 9 7.20 3.79 17.26
N SER A 10 7.57 2.50 17.23
CA SER A 10 8.82 2.03 17.87
C SER A 10 10.03 1.94 16.94
N ALA A 11 9.84 1.81 15.62
CA ALA A 11 10.96 1.61 14.70
C ALA A 11 11.91 2.82 14.63
N ALA A 12 11.38 4.05 14.77
CA ALA A 12 12.19 5.26 14.75
C ALA A 12 12.91 5.56 16.08
N THR A 13 12.60 4.85 17.18
CA THR A 13 13.08 5.22 18.53
C THR A 13 13.93 4.15 19.23
N LYS A 14 14.22 3.02 18.58
CA LYS A 14 15.16 2.03 19.11
C LYS A 14 16.36 1.87 18.18
N LYS A 15 17.31 2.78 18.35
CA LYS A 15 18.72 2.58 17.96
C LYS A 15 19.47 2.15 19.23
N LEU A 16 20.39 1.21 19.09
CA LEU A 16 21.24 0.56 20.11
C LEU A 16 20.62 -0.71 20.72
N GLU A 17 20.91 -1.85 20.11
CA GLU A 17 21.67 -2.95 20.73
C GLU A 17 21.91 -4.02 19.66
N GLY A 18 23.19 -4.35 19.43
CA GLY A 18 23.61 -5.30 18.41
C GLY A 18 23.14 -6.71 18.78
N VAL A 19 22.46 -7.37 17.85
CA VAL A 19 22.21 -8.81 17.91
C VAL A 19 22.92 -9.45 16.74
N ASP A 20 24.02 -10.11 17.07
CA ASP A 20 24.74 -11.04 16.21
C ASP A 20 23.79 -12.16 15.79
N ALA A 21 23.57 -12.36 14.50
CA ALA A 21 22.67 -13.38 13.97
C ALA A 21 23.43 -14.33 13.03
N SER A 22 24.24 -15.21 13.60
CA SER A 22 24.66 -16.45 12.95
C SER A 22 24.07 -17.65 13.71
N SER A 23 22.97 -18.21 13.21
CA SER A 23 22.63 -19.64 13.22
C SER A 23 21.22 -19.85 12.66
N SER A 24 21.07 -20.89 11.84
CA SER A 24 19.89 -21.27 11.08
C SER A 24 18.70 -21.67 11.98
N ARG A 25 17.94 -20.70 12.48
CA ARG A 25 16.56 -20.95 12.91
C ARG A 25 15.67 -20.92 11.67
N GLY A 26 14.98 -22.02 11.40
CA GLY A 26 13.99 -22.06 10.32
C GLY A 26 12.90 -21.01 10.53
N HIS A 27 12.40 -20.43 9.45
CA HIS A 27 11.25 -19.51 9.50
C HIS A 27 9.97 -20.33 9.59
N GLN A 28 9.04 -19.91 10.46
CA GLN A 28 7.74 -20.56 10.55
C GLN A 28 6.85 -20.18 9.35
N SER A 29 6.93 -18.93 8.92
CA SER A 29 6.17 -18.40 7.80
C SER A 29 7.06 -17.61 6.85
N VAL A 30 6.73 -17.67 5.56
CA VAL A 30 7.41 -16.93 4.49
C VAL A 30 6.38 -16.09 3.73
N ALA A 31 6.56 -14.78 3.75
CA ALA A 31 5.69 -13.80 3.12
C ALA A 31 6.26 -13.34 1.77
N LEU A 32 5.40 -13.27 0.75
CA LEU A 32 5.65 -12.53 -0.48
C LEU A 32 4.81 -11.25 -0.47
N VAL A 33 5.44 -10.10 -0.28
CA VAL A 33 4.79 -8.78 -0.26
C VAL A 33 4.91 -8.14 -1.64
N VAL A 34 3.82 -8.14 -2.40
CA VAL A 34 3.77 -7.55 -3.75
C VAL A 34 3.36 -6.09 -3.66
N GLY A 35 4.29 -5.18 -3.95
CA GLY A 35 4.15 -3.75 -3.69
C GLY A 35 4.86 -3.31 -2.41
N VAL A 36 6.04 -3.86 -2.10
CA VAL A 36 6.74 -3.65 -0.82
C VAL A 36 7.11 -2.19 -0.54
N THR A 37 7.31 -1.38 -1.57
CA THR A 37 7.60 0.06 -1.43
C THR A 37 6.33 0.93 -1.37
N GLY A 38 5.15 0.33 -1.44
CA GLY A 38 3.88 1.04 -1.27
C GLY A 38 3.56 1.34 0.20
N ILE A 39 2.55 2.16 0.44
CA ILE A 39 2.16 2.62 1.79
C ILE A 39 1.89 1.46 2.78
N VAL A 40 1.17 0.42 2.35
CA VAL A 40 0.89 -0.78 3.17
C VAL A 40 2.06 -1.76 3.10
N GLY A 41 2.65 -1.97 1.93
CA GLY A 41 3.80 -2.86 1.75
C GLY A 41 4.96 -2.52 2.67
N ASN A 42 5.26 -1.22 2.83
CA ASN A 42 6.34 -0.78 3.71
C ASN A 42 6.01 -1.06 5.20
N SER A 43 4.75 -0.90 5.57
CA SER A 43 4.30 -1.26 6.92
C SER A 43 4.42 -2.77 7.16
N LEU A 44 4.12 -3.60 6.16
CA LEU A 44 4.30 -5.05 6.24
C LEU A 44 5.77 -5.45 6.36
N SER A 45 6.69 -4.80 5.64
CA SER A 45 8.13 -5.06 5.78
C SER A 45 8.69 -4.69 7.14
N GLU A 46 8.08 -3.73 7.84
CA GLU A 46 8.44 -3.38 9.22
C GLU A 46 7.86 -4.36 10.24
N ILE A 47 6.61 -4.77 10.04
CA ILE A 47 5.85 -5.51 11.06
C ILE A 47 6.14 -7.01 10.99
N LEU A 48 6.13 -7.63 9.80
CA LEU A 48 6.27 -9.08 9.67
C LEU A 48 7.51 -9.64 10.37
N PRO A 49 8.71 -9.03 10.24
CA PRO A 49 9.91 -9.55 10.89
C PRO A 49 9.96 -9.36 12.42
N LEU A 50 9.03 -8.62 13.03
CA LEU A 50 9.02 -8.41 14.48
C LEU A 50 8.78 -9.72 15.23
N PRO A 51 9.46 -9.94 16.37
CA PRO A 51 9.39 -11.21 17.11
C PRO A 51 8.02 -11.50 17.73
N ASP A 52 7.19 -10.46 17.94
CA ASP A 52 5.84 -10.59 18.48
C ASP A 52 4.75 -10.67 17.39
N THR A 53 5.11 -10.63 16.11
CA THR A 53 4.15 -10.76 15.02
C THR A 53 3.65 -12.21 14.92
N PRO A 54 2.32 -12.45 15.03
CA PRO A 54 1.76 -13.80 14.95
C PRO A 54 2.15 -14.54 13.67
N GLY A 55 2.39 -15.85 13.79
CA GLY A 55 2.89 -16.68 12.70
C GLY A 55 4.39 -16.56 12.45
N GLY A 56 5.10 -15.69 13.19
CA GLY A 56 6.54 -15.53 13.09
C GLY A 56 7.34 -16.67 13.74
N PRO A 57 8.67 -16.73 13.52
CA PRO A 57 9.47 -15.75 12.78
C PRO A 57 9.17 -15.77 11.28
N TRP A 58 9.01 -14.58 10.69
CA TRP A 58 8.70 -14.39 9.28
C TRP A 58 9.94 -14.13 8.45
N LYS A 59 10.09 -14.85 7.34
CA LYS A 59 10.92 -14.43 6.20
C LYS A 59 10.08 -13.56 5.26
N VAL A 60 10.65 -12.50 4.70
CA VAL A 60 9.91 -11.57 3.83
C VAL A 60 10.64 -11.39 2.50
N TYR A 61 9.98 -11.80 1.42
CA TYR A 61 10.29 -11.38 0.06
C TYR A 61 9.48 -10.13 -0.29
N GLY A 62 10.16 -9.08 -0.73
CA GLY A 62 9.54 -7.81 -1.09
C GLY A 62 9.64 -7.53 -2.58
N VAL A 63 8.51 -7.40 -3.27
CA VAL A 63 8.49 -7.16 -4.73
C VAL A 63 8.09 -5.72 -5.05
N ALA A 64 8.88 -5.05 -5.89
CA ALA A 64 8.53 -3.77 -6.50
C ALA A 64 9.32 -3.54 -7.80
N ARG A 65 8.84 -2.62 -8.64
CA ARG A 65 9.43 -2.34 -9.98
C ARG A 65 10.73 -1.54 -9.93
N ARG A 66 10.78 -0.54 -9.04
CA ARG A 66 11.92 0.37 -8.92
C ARG A 66 13.07 -0.31 -8.15
N PRO A 67 14.32 0.15 -8.30
CA PRO A 67 15.39 -0.22 -7.38
C PRO A 67 14.98 0.04 -5.93
N ARG A 68 15.52 -0.74 -4.99
CA ARG A 68 15.19 -0.60 -3.56
C ARG A 68 15.56 0.81 -3.07
N PRO A 69 14.61 1.59 -2.53
CA PRO A 69 14.91 2.94 -2.07
C PRO A 69 15.68 2.94 -0.75
N ASN A 70 16.49 3.98 -0.52
CA ASN A 70 17.34 4.12 0.66
C ASN A 70 16.56 4.04 1.99
N TRP A 71 15.34 4.58 2.05
CA TRP A 71 14.53 4.52 3.27
C TRP A 71 14.01 3.12 3.62
N ASN A 72 14.10 2.14 2.71
CA ASN A 72 13.64 0.77 2.91
C ASN A 72 14.79 -0.22 3.21
N VAL A 73 16.06 0.19 3.07
CA VAL A 73 17.21 -0.73 3.13
C VAL A 73 17.41 -1.40 4.48
N ASP A 74 17.03 -0.72 5.57
CA ASP A 74 17.20 -1.21 6.94
C ASP A 74 16.21 -2.32 7.31
N HIS A 75 15.19 -2.57 6.49
CA HIS A 75 14.26 -3.67 6.74
C HIS A 75 14.89 -5.02 6.34
N PRO A 76 14.73 -6.08 7.16
CA PRO A 76 15.24 -7.42 6.83
C PRO A 76 14.33 -8.08 5.78
N VAL A 77 14.40 -7.59 4.55
CA VAL A 77 13.60 -8.01 3.40
C VAL A 77 14.52 -8.42 2.27
N ASP A 78 14.23 -9.58 1.69
CA ASP A 78 14.81 -10.06 0.44
C ASP A 78 14.11 -9.33 -0.71
N TYR A 79 14.69 -8.21 -1.15
CA TYR A 79 14.08 -7.34 -2.17
C TYR A 79 14.26 -7.91 -3.58
N ILE A 80 13.16 -8.00 -4.31
CA ILE A 80 13.09 -8.52 -5.68
C ILE A 80 12.56 -7.40 -6.57
N GLN A 81 13.44 -6.87 -7.41
CA GLN A 81 13.04 -5.89 -8.41
C GLN A 81 12.32 -6.61 -9.56
N CYS A 82 11.00 -6.52 -9.66
CA CYS A 82 10.20 -7.23 -10.67
C CYS A 82 9.03 -6.38 -11.15
N ASP A 83 8.79 -6.37 -12.47
CA ASP A 83 7.56 -5.86 -13.05
C ASP A 83 6.51 -6.96 -13.19
N VAL A 84 5.58 -6.97 -12.24
CA VAL A 84 4.52 -7.98 -12.21
C VAL A 84 3.50 -7.85 -13.35
N SER A 85 3.54 -6.76 -14.13
CA SER A 85 2.76 -6.64 -15.36
C SER A 85 3.38 -7.41 -16.54
N ASP A 86 4.68 -7.67 -16.50
CA ASP A 86 5.39 -8.53 -17.45
C ASP A 86 5.35 -9.99 -16.96
N ALA A 87 4.67 -10.84 -17.71
CA ALA A 87 4.48 -12.24 -17.34
C ALA A 87 5.80 -13.03 -17.31
N GLU A 88 6.75 -12.72 -18.19
CA GLU A 88 8.03 -13.43 -18.26
C GLU A 88 8.96 -12.96 -17.14
N ASP A 89 9.05 -11.65 -16.91
CA ASP A 89 9.83 -11.11 -15.78
C ASP A 89 9.32 -11.66 -14.43
N THR A 90 8.00 -11.72 -14.26
CA THR A 90 7.36 -12.31 -13.08
C THR A 90 7.73 -13.78 -12.92
N LYS A 91 7.64 -14.55 -13.99
CA LYS A 91 7.95 -15.99 -13.96
C LYS A 91 9.41 -16.23 -13.61
N ILE A 92 10.34 -15.55 -14.27
CA ILE A 92 11.79 -15.71 -14.04
C ILE A 92 12.13 -15.39 -12.59
N LYS A 93 11.62 -14.28 -12.06
CA LYS A 93 12.03 -13.78 -10.73
C LYS A 93 11.32 -14.47 -9.57
N LEU A 94 10.07 -14.90 -9.75
CA LEU A 94 9.25 -15.44 -8.66
C LEU A 94 9.20 -16.98 -8.64
N SER A 95 9.45 -17.68 -9.74
CA SER A 95 9.37 -19.16 -9.78
C SER A 95 10.41 -19.88 -8.91
N GLN A 96 11.48 -19.19 -8.50
CA GLN A 96 12.49 -19.69 -7.57
C GLN A 96 12.04 -19.67 -6.10
N LEU A 97 10.93 -19.00 -5.76
CA LEU A 97 10.48 -18.77 -4.39
C LEU A 97 9.59 -19.92 -3.87
N THR A 98 10.21 -21.10 -3.73
CA THR A 98 9.51 -22.36 -3.40
C THR A 98 9.05 -22.47 -1.95
N ASP A 99 9.55 -21.62 -1.06
CA ASP A 99 9.25 -21.62 0.38
C ASP A 99 8.11 -20.68 0.77
N VAL A 100 7.52 -19.93 -0.17
CA VAL A 100 6.44 -18.98 0.10
C VAL A 100 5.21 -19.68 0.70
N THR A 101 4.71 -19.11 1.80
CA THR A 101 3.52 -19.62 2.52
C THR A 101 2.33 -18.66 2.43
N HIS A 102 2.59 -17.35 2.33
CA HIS A 102 1.58 -16.31 2.33
C HIS A 102 1.91 -15.25 1.27
N ILE A 103 0.91 -14.88 0.45
CA ILE A 103 1.02 -13.76 -0.48
C ILE A 103 0.23 -12.58 0.08
N PHE A 104 0.89 -11.42 0.21
CA PHE A 104 0.26 -10.14 0.52
C PHE A 104 0.29 -9.27 -0.74
N TYR A 105 -0.83 -9.20 -1.45
CA TYR A 105 -0.95 -8.42 -2.68
C TYR A 105 -1.49 -7.02 -2.36
N VAL A 106 -0.58 -6.04 -2.34
CA VAL A 106 -0.81 -4.67 -1.87
C VAL A 106 -0.38 -3.62 -2.91
N THR A 107 -0.55 -3.95 -4.19
CA THR A 107 -0.21 -3.09 -5.33
C THR A 107 -1.38 -3.00 -6.32
N TRP A 108 -1.35 -1.97 -7.17
CA TRP A 108 -2.27 -1.79 -8.28
C TRP A 108 -1.62 -0.93 -9.38
N ALA A 109 -2.23 -0.90 -10.56
CA ALA A 109 -1.89 -0.01 -11.65
C ALA A 109 -3.09 0.86 -12.01
N SER A 110 -2.86 2.17 -12.17
CA SER A 110 -3.86 3.09 -12.70
C SER A 110 -3.82 3.11 -14.22
N ARG A 111 -5.00 3.20 -14.83
CA ARG A 111 -5.26 3.36 -16.26
C ARG A 111 -6.31 4.45 -16.48
N ALA A 112 -6.58 4.79 -17.73
CA ALA A 112 -7.49 5.88 -18.07
C ALA A 112 -8.95 5.53 -17.76
N THR A 113 -9.33 4.26 -17.92
CA THR A 113 -10.70 3.76 -17.68
C THR A 113 -10.73 2.58 -16.72
N GLU A 114 -11.88 2.32 -16.10
CA GLU A 114 -12.03 1.15 -15.23
C GLU A 114 -11.91 -0.19 -15.97
N VAL A 115 -12.29 -0.24 -17.25
CA VAL A 115 -12.09 -1.42 -18.11
C VAL A 115 -10.60 -1.75 -18.23
N GLU A 116 -9.79 -0.75 -18.55
CA GLU A 116 -8.33 -0.91 -18.65
C GLU A 116 -7.72 -1.24 -17.28
N ASN A 117 -8.22 -0.63 -16.19
CA ASN A 117 -7.81 -0.99 -14.83
C ASN A 117 -8.07 -2.47 -14.56
N CYS A 118 -9.26 -2.99 -14.88
CA CYS A 118 -9.62 -4.39 -14.68
C CYS A 118 -8.71 -5.33 -15.47
N GLN A 119 -8.43 -5.00 -16.73
CA GLN A 119 -7.54 -5.78 -17.58
C GLN A 119 -6.11 -5.80 -17.03
N ALA A 120 -5.53 -4.63 -16.75
CA ALA A 120 -4.15 -4.50 -16.28
C ALA A 120 -3.96 -5.12 -14.89
N ASN A 121 -4.79 -4.77 -13.91
CA ASN A 121 -4.67 -5.28 -12.54
C ASN A 121 -4.98 -6.78 -12.46
N GLY A 122 -5.95 -7.25 -13.24
CA GLY A 122 -6.24 -8.67 -13.37
C GLY A 122 -5.06 -9.46 -13.96
N ALA A 123 -4.40 -8.91 -14.98
CA ALA A 123 -3.20 -9.53 -15.57
C ALA A 123 -2.05 -9.59 -14.55
N MET A 124 -1.75 -8.49 -13.87
CA MET A 124 -0.69 -8.44 -12.84
C MET A 124 -0.92 -9.48 -11.73
N PHE A 125 -2.14 -9.55 -11.19
CA PHE A 125 -2.47 -10.52 -10.15
C PHE A 125 -2.34 -11.96 -10.65
N ARG A 126 -2.84 -12.25 -11.86
CA ARG A 126 -2.71 -13.57 -12.49
C ARG A 126 -1.26 -13.97 -12.71
N ASN A 127 -0.39 -13.05 -13.13
CA ASN A 127 1.03 -13.34 -13.36
C ASN A 127 1.70 -13.82 -12.07
N VAL A 128 1.48 -13.12 -10.95
CA VAL A 128 2.02 -13.51 -9.64
C VAL A 128 1.52 -14.90 -9.22
N LEU A 129 0.21 -15.14 -9.30
CA LEU A 129 -0.37 -16.43 -8.90
C LEU A 129 0.15 -17.58 -9.77
N ARG A 130 0.24 -17.38 -11.09
CA ARG A 130 0.78 -18.37 -12.02
C ARG A 130 2.26 -18.68 -11.78
N ALA A 131 3.03 -17.71 -11.31
CA ALA A 131 4.44 -17.91 -11.00
C ALA A 131 4.66 -18.65 -9.67
N ILE A 132 3.82 -18.39 -8.65
CA ILE A 132 4.03 -18.92 -7.29
C ILE A 132 3.28 -20.21 -7.00
N ILE A 133 2.00 -20.33 -7.37
CA ILE A 133 1.17 -21.50 -7.00
C ILE A 133 1.81 -22.83 -7.42
N PRO A 134 2.39 -22.98 -8.63
CA PRO A 134 2.97 -24.26 -9.05
C PRO A 134 4.27 -24.63 -8.32
N VAL A 135 4.98 -23.67 -7.73
CA VAL A 135 6.34 -23.86 -7.18
C VAL A 135 6.39 -23.81 -5.65
N ALA A 136 5.38 -23.24 -5.00
CA ALA A 136 5.30 -23.07 -3.56
C ALA A 136 4.28 -24.05 -2.94
N PRO A 137 4.66 -25.32 -2.66
CA PRO A 137 3.73 -26.35 -2.20
C PRO A 137 3.13 -26.06 -0.82
N ASN A 138 3.77 -25.20 -0.02
CA ASN A 138 3.31 -24.80 1.31
C ASN A 138 2.50 -23.49 1.30
N LEU A 139 2.13 -22.98 0.12
CA LEU A 139 1.28 -21.80 0.01
C LEU A 139 -0.09 -22.09 0.65
N CYS A 140 -0.43 -21.33 1.68
CA CYS A 140 -1.65 -21.54 2.46
C CYS A 140 -2.63 -20.37 2.38
N HIS A 141 -2.16 -19.16 2.04
CA HIS A 141 -3.02 -17.97 2.04
C HIS A 141 -2.61 -16.92 1.01
N VAL A 142 -3.62 -16.27 0.42
CA VAL A 142 -3.46 -15.10 -0.44
C VAL A 142 -4.34 -13.98 0.11
N SER A 143 -3.73 -12.94 0.63
CA SER A 143 -4.39 -11.72 1.12
C SER A 143 -4.37 -10.65 0.03
N LEU A 144 -5.54 -10.28 -0.49
CA LEU A 144 -5.72 -9.27 -1.53
C LEU A 144 -6.25 -7.95 -0.93
N GLN A 145 -5.48 -6.87 -1.08
CA GLN A 145 -5.95 -5.54 -0.71
C GLN A 145 -6.74 -4.88 -1.86
N THR A 146 -7.92 -4.36 -1.53
CA THR A 146 -8.76 -3.53 -2.41
C THR A 146 -9.10 -2.21 -1.70
N GLY A 147 -10.35 -1.73 -1.75
CA GLY A 147 -10.73 -0.48 -1.09
C GLY A 147 -12.21 -0.12 -1.22
N ALA A 148 -12.55 1.07 -0.72
CA ALA A 148 -13.93 1.57 -0.66
C ALA A 148 -14.58 1.80 -2.03
N LYS A 149 -13.79 1.89 -3.12
CA LYS A 149 -14.31 1.91 -4.51
C LYS A 149 -15.28 0.77 -4.82
N ASN A 150 -15.22 -0.33 -4.07
CA ASN A 150 -16.22 -1.40 -4.14
C ASN A 150 -17.67 -0.92 -3.91
N TYR A 151 -17.86 0.15 -3.13
CA TYR A 151 -19.17 0.67 -2.73
C TYR A 151 -19.52 2.03 -3.36
N ILE A 152 -18.51 2.77 -3.85
CA ILE A 152 -18.66 4.12 -4.42
C ILE A 152 -18.39 4.19 -5.92
N GLY A 153 -17.95 3.08 -6.55
CA GLY A 153 -17.64 3.02 -7.97
C GLY A 153 -16.20 3.42 -8.34
N PRO A 154 -15.83 3.28 -9.63
CA PRO A 154 -14.56 3.75 -10.18
C PRO A 154 -14.43 5.27 -10.17
N PHE A 155 -13.20 5.78 -10.24
CA PHE A 155 -12.90 7.21 -10.13
C PHE A 155 -13.68 8.07 -11.14
N GLU A 156 -13.81 7.60 -12.39
CA GLU A 156 -14.58 8.29 -13.44
C GLU A 156 -16.09 8.40 -13.15
N SER A 157 -16.64 7.58 -12.25
CA SER A 157 -18.07 7.55 -11.93
C SER A 157 -18.42 8.19 -10.58
N ILE A 158 -17.42 8.53 -9.76
CA ILE A 158 -17.66 9.09 -8.42
C ILE A 158 -18.50 10.37 -8.55
N GLY A 159 -19.61 10.43 -7.81
CA GLY A 159 -20.56 11.55 -7.85
C GLY A 159 -21.56 11.52 -9.01
N LYS A 160 -21.38 10.63 -10.00
CA LYS A 160 -22.26 10.51 -11.18
C LYS A 160 -23.22 9.33 -11.09
N ILE A 161 -22.85 8.31 -10.32
CA ILE A 161 -23.71 7.16 -10.02
C ILE A 161 -24.13 7.17 -8.55
N LYS A 162 -25.32 6.63 -8.29
CA LYS A 162 -25.81 6.49 -6.92
C LYS A 162 -24.99 5.42 -6.19
N ALA A 163 -24.11 5.86 -5.29
CA ALA A 163 -23.39 4.98 -4.38
C ALA A 163 -24.34 4.32 -3.36
N HIS A 164 -23.86 3.30 -2.66
CA HIS A 164 -24.55 2.81 -1.48
C HIS A 164 -24.63 3.89 -0.39
N ASP A 165 -25.60 3.77 0.52
CA ASP A 165 -25.67 4.65 1.69
C ASP A 165 -24.66 4.18 2.76
N PRO A 166 -23.85 5.08 3.33
CA PRO A 166 -22.95 4.73 4.44
C PRO A 166 -23.72 4.56 5.77
N PRO A 167 -23.18 3.80 6.74
CA PRO A 167 -21.88 3.15 6.72
C PRO A 167 -21.86 1.86 5.88
N PHE A 168 -20.84 1.70 5.04
CA PHE A 168 -20.69 0.50 4.21
C PHE A 168 -20.42 -0.74 5.06
N THR A 169 -21.20 -1.79 4.85
CA THR A 169 -20.96 -3.10 5.48
C THR A 169 -20.27 -4.03 4.49
N LYS A 170 -19.53 -5.02 5.02
CA LYS A 170 -18.77 -5.97 4.20
C LYS A 170 -19.63 -6.94 3.39
N ASP A 171 -20.92 -7.01 3.69
CA ASP A 171 -21.90 -7.87 3.02
C ASP A 171 -22.65 -7.13 1.90
N LEU A 172 -22.42 -5.82 1.75
CA LEU A 172 -22.96 -5.09 0.61
C LEU A 172 -22.42 -5.69 -0.69
N PRO A 173 -23.28 -5.87 -1.70
CA PRO A 173 -22.84 -6.28 -3.02
C PRO A 173 -21.86 -5.24 -3.59
N ARG A 174 -21.11 -5.66 -4.60
CA ARG A 174 -20.40 -4.68 -5.42
C ARG A 174 -21.44 -3.78 -6.09
N LEU A 175 -21.11 -2.49 -6.19
CA LEU A 175 -21.95 -1.56 -6.93
C LEU A 175 -22.09 -2.06 -8.37
N ASP A 176 -23.33 -2.16 -8.84
CA ASP A 176 -23.62 -2.47 -10.24
C ASP A 176 -23.44 -1.17 -11.03
N PHE A 177 -22.39 -1.10 -11.83
CA PHE A 177 -22.15 0.01 -12.73
C PHE A 177 -21.90 -0.55 -14.13
N GLY A 178 -22.63 -0.04 -15.11
CA GLY A 178 -22.31 -0.29 -16.51
C GLY A 178 -20.97 0.36 -16.85
N PHE A 179 -20.25 -0.18 -17.85
CA PHE A 179 -19.07 0.46 -18.43
C PHE A 179 -19.46 1.62 -19.37
N GLU A 180 -20.41 2.45 -18.94
CA GLU A 180 -20.74 3.68 -19.66
C GLU A 180 -19.62 4.70 -19.41
N GLU A 181 -19.17 5.37 -20.47
CA GLU A 181 -18.19 6.46 -20.33
C GLU A 181 -18.84 7.64 -19.61
N TYR A 182 -18.56 7.75 -18.31
CA TYR A 182 -18.90 8.92 -17.54
C TYR A 182 -17.77 9.96 -17.68
N GLY A 183 -17.88 10.87 -18.67
CA GLY A 183 -16.90 11.96 -18.87
C GLY A 183 -16.72 12.80 -17.60
N PHE A 184 -15.48 13.24 -17.27
CA PHE A 184 -15.20 14.06 -16.09
C PHE A 184 -15.91 15.42 -16.19
N ASP A 185 -16.99 15.62 -15.43
CA ASP A 185 -17.60 16.94 -15.25
C ASP A 185 -16.70 17.75 -14.30
N GLU A 186 -15.86 18.62 -14.87
CA GLU A 186 -14.97 19.52 -14.14
C GLU A 186 -15.68 20.77 -13.57
N GLU A 187 -17.00 20.87 -13.69
CA GLU A 187 -17.76 22.06 -13.29
C GLU A 187 -18.20 22.04 -11.81
N GLU A 188 -17.23 22.13 -10.89
CA GLU A 188 -17.46 22.81 -9.60
C GLU A 188 -16.60 24.08 -9.54
N SER A 189 -17.08 25.11 -10.23
CA SER A 189 -16.53 26.46 -10.16
C SER A 189 -16.62 27.00 -8.73
N GLY A 190 -15.49 27.08 -8.02
CA GLY A 190 -15.38 27.77 -6.73
C GLY A 190 -14.54 27.09 -5.63
N ARG A 191 -14.08 25.85 -5.83
CA ARG A 191 -13.21 25.16 -4.85
C ARG A 191 -11.73 25.35 -5.20
N LEU A 192 -10.91 25.64 -4.20
CA LEU A 192 -9.45 25.67 -4.33
C LEU A 192 -8.94 24.26 -4.66
N ARG A 193 -8.30 24.08 -5.82
CA ARG A 193 -7.68 22.81 -6.23
C ARG A 193 -6.19 22.85 -5.93
N LEU A 194 -5.70 21.89 -5.15
CA LEU A 194 -4.29 21.73 -4.84
C LEU A 194 -3.45 21.47 -6.10
N VAL A 195 -4.00 20.76 -7.09
CA VAL A 195 -3.33 20.56 -8.39
C VAL A 195 -2.95 21.91 -9.03
N GLU A 196 -3.88 22.87 -9.05
CA GLU A 196 -3.65 24.20 -9.60
C GLU A 196 -2.70 25.02 -8.73
N MET A 197 -2.90 24.99 -7.40
CA MET A 197 -2.06 25.75 -6.45
C MET A 197 -0.60 25.30 -6.46
N MET A 198 -0.37 24.00 -6.74
CA MET A 198 0.96 23.39 -6.72
C MET A 198 1.61 23.33 -8.11
N GLU A 199 0.94 23.84 -9.14
CA GLU A 199 1.51 23.98 -10.48
C GLU A 199 2.76 24.87 -10.43
N GLY A 200 3.82 24.45 -11.13
CA GLY A 200 5.09 25.19 -11.17
C GLY A 200 5.89 25.20 -9.85
N LYS A 201 5.50 24.45 -8.81
CA LYS A 201 6.21 24.42 -7.51
C LYS A 201 7.40 23.48 -7.42
N VAL A 202 7.82 22.86 -8.53
CA VAL A 202 8.97 21.94 -8.56
C VAL A 202 10.25 22.62 -8.07
N GLY A 203 10.57 23.81 -8.57
CA GLY A 203 11.77 24.54 -8.13
C GLY A 203 11.75 24.96 -6.65
N VAL A 204 10.56 25.27 -6.12
CA VAL A 204 10.38 25.57 -4.68
C VAL A 204 10.62 24.32 -3.84
N TRP A 205 10.16 23.15 -4.31
CA TRP A 205 10.43 21.89 -3.63
C TRP A 205 11.92 21.54 -3.62
N GLU A 206 12.62 21.75 -4.73
CA GLU A 206 14.07 21.57 -4.81
C GLU A 206 14.84 22.46 -3.84
N GLU A 207 14.40 23.72 -3.69
CA GLU A 207 14.96 24.65 -2.71
C GLU A 207 14.73 24.16 -1.27
N ILE A 208 13.49 23.77 -0.92
CA ILE A 208 13.15 23.20 0.39
C ILE A 208 14.00 21.98 0.71
N MET A 209 14.17 21.06 -0.25
CA MET A 209 14.98 19.87 -0.06
C MET A 209 16.45 20.21 0.22
N ARG A 210 17.01 21.17 -0.52
CA ARG A 210 18.41 21.60 -0.35
C ARG A 210 18.62 22.28 1.01
N GLU A 211 17.72 23.17 1.41
CA GLU A 211 17.85 23.93 2.67
C GLU A 211 17.66 23.07 3.92
N ASN A 212 16.82 22.05 3.85
CA ASN A 212 16.50 21.18 4.98
C ASN A 212 17.23 19.82 4.93
N GLU A 213 18.17 19.65 3.99
CA GLU A 213 18.93 18.41 3.78
C GLU A 213 18.04 17.15 3.68
N LEU A 214 16.95 17.28 2.91
CA LEU A 214 15.97 16.21 2.72
C LEU A 214 16.49 15.14 1.75
N GLN A 215 15.84 13.98 1.75
CA GLN A 215 16.08 12.96 0.74
C GLN A 215 15.75 13.50 -0.66
N PRO A 216 16.54 13.14 -1.69
CA PRO A 216 16.28 13.57 -3.06
C PRO A 216 14.97 12.92 -3.55
N THR A 217 13.96 13.75 -3.77
CA THR A 217 12.63 13.31 -4.22
C THR A 217 12.11 14.23 -5.32
N LYS A 218 11.28 13.68 -6.20
CA LYS A 218 10.53 14.49 -7.16
C LYS A 218 9.17 14.84 -6.55
N LEU A 219 8.71 16.08 -6.75
CA LEU A 219 7.47 16.57 -6.13
C LEU A 219 6.29 15.67 -6.50
N GLU A 220 6.20 15.25 -7.76
CA GLU A 220 5.16 14.37 -8.30
C GLU A 220 5.21 12.93 -7.76
N GLU A 221 6.33 12.51 -7.15
CA GLU A 221 6.46 11.19 -6.53
C GLU A 221 6.05 11.19 -5.05
N VAL A 222 6.17 12.32 -4.37
CA VAL A 222 5.84 12.45 -2.94
C VAL A 222 4.49 13.12 -2.68
N ALA A 223 3.96 13.85 -3.66
CA ALA A 223 2.67 14.52 -3.56
C ALA A 223 1.75 14.19 -4.75
N VAL A 224 0.62 13.58 -4.43
CA VAL A 224 -0.41 13.17 -5.40
C VAL A 224 -1.60 14.12 -5.28
N TRP A 225 -1.45 15.33 -5.83
CA TRP A 225 -2.39 16.44 -5.61
C TRP A 225 -3.83 16.14 -6.04
N TRP A 226 -4.01 15.51 -7.21
CA TRP A 226 -5.34 15.15 -7.71
C TRP A 226 -6.10 14.24 -6.72
N PHE A 227 -5.37 13.36 -6.03
CA PHE A 227 -5.96 12.45 -5.04
C PHE A 227 -6.33 13.19 -3.76
N ALA A 228 -5.53 14.19 -3.36
CA ALA A 228 -5.88 15.05 -2.24
C ALA A 228 -7.14 15.88 -2.55
N ASP A 229 -7.25 16.45 -3.75
CA ASP A 229 -8.44 17.18 -4.20
C ASP A 229 -9.68 16.28 -4.20
N LEU A 230 -9.56 15.05 -4.70
CA LEU A 230 -10.65 14.06 -4.66
C LEU A 230 -11.12 13.77 -3.22
N VAL A 231 -10.18 13.55 -2.29
CA VAL A 231 -10.50 13.17 -0.91
C VAL A 231 -11.05 14.34 -0.11
N LEU A 232 -10.54 15.55 -0.31
CA LEU A 232 -10.93 16.75 0.42
C LEU A 232 -12.17 17.44 -0.17
N GLY A 233 -12.46 17.23 -1.45
CA GLY A 233 -13.65 17.76 -2.12
C GLY A 233 -14.92 16.94 -1.86
N GLY A 234 -14.79 15.68 -1.41
CA GLY A 234 -15.93 14.81 -1.10
C GLY A 234 -16.34 14.83 0.37
N GLU A 235 -17.56 14.40 0.65
CA GLU A 235 -17.94 14.02 2.02
C GLU A 235 -17.21 12.74 2.45
N ALA A 236 -16.84 12.67 3.72
CA ALA A 236 -16.20 11.49 4.27
C ALA A 236 -17.18 10.30 4.29
N VAL A 237 -16.82 9.23 3.58
CA VAL A 237 -17.58 7.97 3.59
C VAL A 237 -17.15 7.07 4.75
N LEU A 238 -18.13 6.51 5.47
CA LEU A 238 -17.89 5.63 6.62
C LEU A 238 -18.08 4.16 6.24
N ASP A 239 -17.28 3.27 6.83
CA ASP A 239 -17.48 1.82 6.78
C ASP A 239 -17.70 1.24 8.20
N SER A 240 -18.31 0.07 8.26
CA SER A 240 -18.55 -0.65 9.51
C SER A 240 -17.43 -1.65 9.79
N MET A 241 -16.87 -1.57 11.00
CA MET A 241 -15.89 -2.52 11.51
C MET A 241 -16.52 -3.73 12.22
N ASN A 242 -17.86 -3.79 12.34
CA ASN A 242 -18.55 -4.79 13.18
C ASN A 242 -18.20 -6.23 12.78
N LYS A 243 -18.31 -6.57 11.49
CA LYS A 243 -17.96 -7.90 10.99
C LYS A 243 -16.53 -8.31 11.36
N ARG A 244 -15.56 -7.39 11.32
CA ARG A 244 -14.18 -7.71 11.69
C ARG A 244 -14.05 -7.98 13.19
N LYS A 245 -14.74 -7.19 14.02
CA LYS A 245 -14.76 -7.37 15.49
C LYS A 245 -15.46 -8.67 15.89
N GLU A 246 -16.58 -9.00 15.24
CA GLU A 246 -17.31 -10.27 15.41
C GLU A 246 -16.44 -11.49 15.06
N HIS A 247 -15.54 -11.33 14.09
CA HIS A 247 -14.52 -12.32 13.73
C HIS A 247 -13.21 -12.19 14.53
N GLY A 248 -13.21 -11.46 15.66
CA GLY A 248 -12.10 -11.41 16.61
C GLY A 248 -11.00 -10.37 16.34
N PHE A 249 -11.12 -9.55 15.29
CA PHE A 249 -10.17 -8.47 15.04
C PHE A 249 -10.52 -7.23 15.86
N LEU A 250 -9.78 -7.03 16.97
CA LEU A 250 -9.98 -5.92 17.91
C LEU A 250 -8.93 -4.80 17.79
N GLY A 251 -8.08 -4.86 16.76
CA GLY A 251 -7.09 -3.83 16.48
C GLY A 251 -7.77 -2.49 16.15
N PHE A 252 -7.30 -1.41 16.78
CA PHE A 252 -7.76 -0.06 16.50
C PHE A 252 -6.63 0.97 16.61
N ARG A 253 -6.90 2.18 16.12
CA ARG A 253 -6.04 3.36 16.28
C ARG A 253 -6.90 4.57 16.60
N ASN A 254 -6.33 5.49 17.39
CA ASN A 254 -6.85 6.84 17.47
C ASN A 254 -6.36 7.63 16.24
N SER A 255 -7.26 8.07 15.38
CA SER A 255 -6.92 8.69 14.09
C SER A 255 -6.05 9.94 14.23
N LYS A 256 -6.33 10.81 15.21
CA LYS A 256 -5.51 12.01 15.47
C LYS A 256 -4.08 11.65 15.85
N LYS A 257 -3.89 10.68 16.76
CA LYS A 257 -2.56 10.21 17.14
C LYS A 257 -1.85 9.52 15.98
N SER A 258 -2.57 8.72 15.18
CA SER A 258 -2.02 8.06 14.00
C SER A 258 -1.54 9.07 12.96
N PHE A 259 -2.33 10.12 12.69
CA PHE A 259 -1.98 11.18 11.76
C PHE A 259 -0.67 11.88 12.16
N ILE A 260 -0.56 12.28 13.43
CA ILE A 260 0.68 12.88 13.97
C ILE A 260 1.85 11.89 13.88
N SER A 261 1.62 10.60 14.13
CA SER A 261 2.67 9.57 14.03
C SER A 261 3.22 9.45 12.61
N TRP A 262 2.36 9.52 11.59
CA TRP A 262 2.80 9.46 10.19
C TRP A 262 3.58 10.71 9.77
N ILE A 263 3.16 11.91 10.21
CA ILE A 263 3.93 13.14 9.98
C ILE A 263 5.33 13.00 10.60
N LYS A 264 5.41 12.61 11.88
CA LYS A 264 6.69 12.40 12.57
C LYS A 264 7.57 11.38 11.87
N LYS A 265 6.98 10.31 11.33
CA LYS A 265 7.72 9.31 10.55
C LYS A 265 8.30 9.94 9.28
N MET A 266 7.50 10.67 8.50
CA MET A 266 7.99 11.35 7.29
C MET A 266 9.11 12.35 7.57
N THR A 267 9.02 13.12 8.66
CA THR A 267 10.10 14.00 9.13
C THR A 267 11.35 13.20 9.54
N ALA A 268 11.20 12.09 10.27
CA ALA A 268 12.32 11.25 10.68
C ALA A 268 13.07 10.61 9.50
N TYR A 269 12.36 10.29 8.41
CA TYR A 269 12.95 9.82 7.15
C TYR A 269 13.45 10.96 6.25
N LYS A 270 13.41 12.21 6.72
CA LYS A 270 13.81 13.41 5.99
C LYS A 270 13.10 13.54 4.63
N ILE A 271 11.82 13.18 4.56
CA ILE A 271 11.01 13.41 3.35
C ILE A 271 10.40 14.81 3.36
N VAL A 272 10.04 15.30 4.54
CA VAL A 272 9.59 16.66 4.80
C VAL A 272 10.40 17.23 5.98
N PRO A 273 10.45 18.57 6.15
CA PRO A 273 11.11 19.18 7.30
C PRO A 273 10.56 18.75 8.68
#